data_AF-A0A818P2I0-F1
#
_entry.id   AF-A0A818P2I0-F1
#
_cell.length_a   1.000
_cell.length_b   1.000
_cell.length_c   1.000
_cell.angle_alpha   90.00
_cell.angle_beta   90.00
_cell.angle_gamma   90.00
#
_symmetry.space_group_name_H-M   'P 1'
#
loop_
_entity.id
_entity.type
_entity.pdbx_description
1 polymer ?
#
loop_
_entity_poly.entity_id
_entity_poly.type
_entity_poly.pdbx_seq_one_letter_code
_entity_poly.pdbx_strand_id
1 'polypeptide(L)'
;MDDSEFDQVPQIIFDGISSIERKGVPGTLIPLTNDTRAVLCGDDSTNVIIVATRFGNGRCLVFAHNGYPYMFLNIEEKNRKFVENCQRWLTRGYEAEFVSINDADTMSDIETHGKILVWDGHCTKSDIFMNELCTFLHEGGGLICGTTAWGWLQNSSGKLLADFPFARFCDYIGVKVTDNYSSCSDPIEFREDLIKFKNVYHVVRDLAHNPNNVENLAIIGSAVKELGDTLPGVPIETLQNIVMSASQEIIPNDSCPIKDKKCREQSSG
;
A
#
# COMPACT_ATOMS: atom_id res chain seq x y z
N MET A 1 -2.34 -16.77 -11.78
CA MET A 1 -2.41 -15.58 -12.65
C MET A 1 -0.98 -15.11 -12.82
N ASP A 2 -0.54 -14.90 -14.06
CA ASP A 2 0.85 -14.49 -14.32
C ASP A 2 1.10 -13.05 -13.83
N ASP A 3 2.36 -12.68 -13.66
CA ASP A 3 2.74 -11.31 -13.27
C ASP A 3 2.37 -10.25 -14.32
N SER A 4 2.12 -10.65 -15.57
CA SER A 4 1.78 -9.75 -16.68
C SER A 4 0.38 -9.13 -16.56
N GLU A 5 -0.58 -9.81 -15.93
CA GLU A 5 -1.90 -9.21 -15.64
C GLU A 5 -1.79 -8.19 -14.51
N PHE A 6 -0.94 -8.44 -13.51
CA PHE A 6 -0.77 -7.49 -12.41
C PHE A 6 -0.04 -6.22 -12.86
N ASP A 7 0.87 -6.33 -13.84
CA ASP A 7 1.51 -5.17 -14.47
C ASP A 7 0.52 -4.26 -15.22
N GLN A 8 -0.62 -4.81 -15.65
CA GLN A 8 -1.66 -4.07 -16.37
C GLN A 8 -2.75 -3.50 -15.44
N VAL A 9 -2.60 -3.63 -14.11
CA VAL A 9 -3.62 -3.12 -13.17
C VAL A 9 -4.01 -1.66 -13.41
N PRO A 10 -3.10 -0.72 -13.74
CA PRO A 10 -3.51 0.65 -13.97
C PRO A 10 -4.40 0.80 -15.21
N GLN A 11 -4.04 0.11 -16.31
CA GLN A 11 -4.85 0.08 -17.54
C GLN A 11 -6.20 -0.61 -17.32
N ILE A 12 -6.24 -1.66 -16.50
CA ILE A 12 -7.51 -2.34 -16.14
C ILE A 12 -8.42 -1.39 -15.36
N ILE A 13 -7.88 -0.67 -14.38
CA ILE A 13 -8.65 0.25 -13.54
C ILE A 13 -9.15 1.45 -14.36
N PHE A 14 -8.34 1.96 -15.27
CA PHE A 14 -8.67 3.11 -16.12
C PHE A 14 -9.23 2.74 -17.52
N ASP A 15 -9.62 1.48 -17.74
CA ASP A 15 -10.21 1.08 -19.02
C ASP A 15 -11.49 1.89 -19.33
N GLY A 16 -11.43 2.68 -20.40
CA GLY A 16 -12.50 3.59 -20.82
C GLY A 16 -12.62 4.87 -19.96
N ILE A 17 -11.62 5.21 -19.16
CA ILE A 17 -11.61 6.37 -18.25
C ILE A 17 -10.30 7.13 -18.40
N SER A 18 -10.36 8.44 -18.61
CA SER A 18 -9.16 9.29 -18.70
C SER A 18 -8.82 9.99 -17.40
N SER A 19 -9.75 10.15 -16.47
CA SER A 19 -9.52 10.88 -15.22
C SER A 19 -10.55 10.56 -14.13
N ILE A 20 -10.23 10.92 -12.89
CA ILE A 20 -11.15 10.88 -11.75
C ILE A 20 -11.19 12.23 -11.04
N GLU A 21 -12.31 12.56 -10.39
CA GLU A 21 -12.44 13.77 -9.57
C GLU A 21 -11.44 13.74 -8.42
N ARG A 22 -10.77 14.87 -8.17
CA ARG A 22 -9.88 15.00 -7.02
C ARG A 22 -10.70 15.05 -5.73
N LYS A 23 -10.45 14.12 -4.81
CA LYS A 23 -11.00 14.18 -3.45
C LYS A 23 -10.02 14.89 -2.51
N GLY A 24 -10.40 16.08 -2.04
CA GLY A 24 -9.62 16.88 -1.09
C GLY A 24 -8.19 17.15 -1.59
N VAL A 25 -7.22 17.20 -0.67
CA VAL A 25 -5.79 17.26 -1.02
C VAL A 25 -5.18 15.91 -0.69
N PRO A 26 -4.94 15.03 -1.68
CA PRO A 26 -4.38 13.72 -1.42
C PRO A 26 -2.98 13.80 -0.80
N GLY A 27 -2.63 12.79 -0.01
CA GLY A 27 -1.27 12.51 0.41
C GLY A 27 -0.43 11.90 -0.72
N THR A 28 0.67 11.25 -0.34
CA THR A 28 1.51 10.47 -1.26
C THR A 28 1.73 9.06 -0.71
N LEU A 29 1.81 8.09 -1.62
CA LEU A 29 2.08 6.68 -1.34
C LEU A 29 3.39 6.24 -2.02
N ILE A 30 4.03 5.21 -1.48
CA ILE A 30 5.21 4.59 -2.12
C ILE A 30 4.98 3.08 -2.24
N PRO A 31 4.84 2.54 -3.46
CA PRO A 31 4.81 1.09 -3.67
C PRO A 31 6.21 0.48 -3.49
N LEU A 32 6.37 -0.43 -2.52
CA LEU A 32 7.69 -0.93 -2.09
C LEU A 32 8.09 -2.32 -2.60
N THR A 33 7.14 -3.19 -2.94
CA THR A 33 7.38 -4.63 -3.15
C THR A 33 7.01 -5.08 -4.56
N ASN A 34 7.49 -6.23 -5.03
CA ASN A 34 7.07 -6.77 -6.34
C ASN A 34 5.54 -6.95 -6.47
N ASP A 35 4.81 -6.97 -5.35
CA ASP A 35 3.37 -7.13 -5.30
C ASP A 35 2.60 -5.81 -5.19
N THR A 36 3.24 -4.66 -5.42
CA THR A 36 2.55 -3.36 -5.49
C THR A 36 2.70 -2.65 -6.84
N ARG A 37 1.73 -1.83 -7.25
CA ARG A 37 1.81 -1.03 -8.48
C ARG A 37 1.19 0.34 -8.22
N ALA A 38 1.87 1.40 -8.67
CA ALA A 38 1.25 2.71 -8.78
C ALA A 38 0.14 2.64 -9.84
N VAL A 39 -1.06 3.08 -9.47
CA VAL A 39 -2.25 3.07 -10.33
C VAL A 39 -2.54 4.46 -10.86
N LEU A 40 -2.40 5.49 -10.02
CA LEU A 40 -2.62 6.88 -10.39
C LEU A 40 -1.61 7.77 -9.67
N CYS A 41 -1.06 8.72 -10.40
CA CYS A 41 -0.23 9.80 -9.88
C CYS A 41 -0.97 11.15 -10.02
N GLY A 42 -0.57 12.12 -9.20
CA GLY A 42 -0.95 13.53 -9.36
C GLY A 42 -0.20 14.18 -10.53
N ASP A 43 0.20 15.44 -10.34
CA ASP A 43 0.82 16.22 -11.42
C ASP A 43 2.20 15.68 -11.86
N ASP A 44 2.85 14.88 -11.02
CA ASP A 44 4.17 14.29 -11.30
C ASP A 44 4.32 12.88 -10.73
N SER A 45 5.50 12.30 -10.97
CA SER A 45 5.80 10.92 -10.64
C SER A 45 5.97 10.57 -9.18
N THR A 46 6.27 11.55 -8.36
CA THR A 46 6.51 11.37 -6.94
C THR A 46 5.19 11.36 -6.18
N ASN A 47 4.14 11.96 -6.75
CA ASN A 47 2.81 12.09 -6.16
C ASN A 47 1.91 10.87 -6.46
N VAL A 48 2.27 9.67 -6.02
CA VAL A 48 1.41 8.49 -6.19
C VAL A 48 0.19 8.57 -5.25
N ILE A 49 -1.01 8.52 -5.83
CA ILE A 49 -2.29 8.70 -5.11
C ILE A 49 -3.00 7.37 -4.88
N ILE A 50 -2.87 6.44 -5.83
CA ILE A 50 -3.50 5.12 -5.75
C ILE A 50 -2.42 4.06 -5.94
N VAL A 51 -2.36 3.10 -5.02
CA VAL A 51 -1.51 1.91 -5.14
C VAL A 51 -2.38 0.67 -5.11
N ALA A 52 -2.20 -0.20 -6.10
CA ALA A 52 -2.70 -1.57 -6.06
C ALA A 52 -1.69 -2.47 -5.36
N THR A 53 -2.15 -3.38 -4.51
CA THR A 53 -1.31 -4.39 -3.87
C THR A 53 -1.96 -5.77 -3.86
N ARG A 54 -1.14 -6.82 -3.99
CA ARG A 54 -1.50 -8.21 -3.72
C ARG A 54 -0.93 -8.59 -2.36
N PHE A 55 -1.75 -9.22 -1.53
CA PHE A 55 -1.30 -9.74 -0.23
C PHE A 55 -1.94 -11.10 0.01
N GLY A 56 -1.11 -12.16 0.06
CA GLY A 56 -1.61 -13.53 -0.04
C GLY A 56 -2.41 -13.74 -1.33
N ASN A 57 -3.65 -14.22 -1.18
CA ASN A 57 -4.59 -14.34 -2.29
C ASN A 57 -5.47 -13.10 -2.49
N GLY A 58 -5.37 -12.07 -1.64
CA GLY A 58 -6.19 -10.87 -1.72
C GLY A 58 -5.69 -9.81 -2.69
N ARG A 59 -6.54 -8.81 -2.91
CA ARG A 59 -6.22 -7.59 -3.66
C ARG A 59 -6.70 -6.38 -2.89
N CYS A 60 -5.86 -5.35 -2.85
CA CYS A 60 -6.19 -4.11 -2.19
C CYS A 60 -5.87 -2.90 -3.08
N LEU A 61 -6.75 -1.90 -3.03
CA LEU A 61 -6.49 -0.56 -3.53
C LEU A 61 -6.33 0.38 -2.33
N VAL A 62 -5.14 0.98 -2.21
CA VAL A 62 -4.80 1.97 -1.20
C VAL A 62 -4.86 3.36 -1.82
N PHE A 63 -5.63 4.26 -1.21
CA PHE A 63 -5.81 5.64 -1.66
C PHE A 63 -5.18 6.63 -0.67
N ALA A 64 -4.54 7.67 -1.19
CA ALA A 64 -3.87 8.69 -0.39
C ALA A 64 -4.83 9.75 0.23
N HIS A 65 -6.15 9.54 0.17
CA HIS A 65 -7.13 10.43 0.77
C HIS A 65 -8.36 9.66 1.24
N ASN A 66 -8.88 9.99 2.43
CA ASN A 66 -10.04 9.33 3.02
C ASN A 66 -11.34 9.50 2.19
N GLY A 67 -11.43 10.55 1.39
CA GLY A 67 -12.57 10.82 0.51
C GLY A 67 -12.79 9.80 -0.62
N TYR A 68 -11.77 9.04 -1.03
CA TYR A 68 -11.90 8.07 -2.12
C TYR A 68 -12.68 6.81 -1.72
N PRO A 69 -12.40 6.14 -0.58
CA PRO A 69 -13.23 5.03 -0.09
C PRO A 69 -14.74 5.32 -0.10
N TYR A 70 -15.17 6.53 0.26
CA TYR A 70 -16.59 6.92 0.24
C TYR A 70 -17.24 6.83 -1.15
N MET A 71 -16.48 6.96 -2.24
CA MET A 71 -17.00 6.83 -3.61
C MET A 71 -17.54 5.42 -3.92
N PHE A 72 -17.06 4.40 -3.21
CA PHE A 72 -17.49 3.02 -3.37
C PHE A 72 -18.77 2.69 -2.57
N LEU A 73 -19.06 3.48 -1.54
CA LEU A 73 -20.27 3.34 -0.73
C LEU A 73 -21.42 4.21 -1.27
N ASN A 74 -21.09 5.27 -2.02
CA ASN A 74 -22.05 6.17 -2.66
C ASN A 74 -21.64 6.43 -4.11
N ILE A 75 -21.98 5.49 -4.99
CA ILE A 75 -21.53 5.46 -6.38
C ILE A 75 -22.34 6.47 -7.21
N GLU A 76 -21.74 7.63 -7.49
CA GLU A 76 -22.26 8.59 -8.46
C GLU A 76 -22.06 8.09 -9.91
N GLU A 77 -22.95 8.48 -10.83
CA GLU A 77 -22.91 8.07 -12.25
C GLU A 77 -21.54 8.28 -12.90
N LYS A 78 -20.95 9.46 -12.66
CA LYS A 78 -19.64 9.84 -13.21
C LYS A 78 -18.49 8.92 -12.76
N ASN A 79 -18.66 8.23 -11.63
CA ASN A 79 -17.65 7.33 -11.05
C ASN A 79 -17.95 5.85 -11.33
N ARG A 80 -19.11 5.54 -11.91
CA ARG A 80 -19.62 4.17 -12.09
C ARG A 80 -18.60 3.26 -12.77
N LYS A 81 -18.07 3.69 -13.92
CA LYS A 81 -17.10 2.91 -14.69
C LYS A 81 -15.81 2.64 -13.90
N PHE A 82 -15.33 3.63 -13.14
CA PHE A 82 -14.12 3.50 -12.31
C PHE A 82 -14.34 2.47 -11.20
N VAL A 83 -15.50 2.55 -10.53
CA VAL A 83 -15.89 1.60 -9.50
C VAL A 83 -16.05 0.19 -10.05
N GLU A 84 -16.70 0.02 -11.21
CA GLU A 84 -16.85 -1.28 -11.88
C GLU A 84 -15.49 -1.91 -12.23
N ASN A 85 -14.57 -1.11 -12.79
CA ASN A 85 -13.22 -1.58 -13.12
C ASN A 85 -12.44 -1.98 -11.86
N CYS A 86 -12.53 -1.19 -10.78
CA CYS A 86 -11.92 -1.51 -9.49
C CYS A 86 -12.50 -2.80 -8.89
N GLN A 87 -13.83 -2.94 -8.87
CA GLN A 87 -14.50 -4.15 -8.39
C GLN A 87 -14.04 -5.37 -9.18
N ARG A 88 -14.11 -5.31 -10.51
CA ARG A 88 -13.67 -6.39 -11.40
C ARG A 88 -12.24 -6.80 -11.13
N TRP A 89 -11.34 -5.84 -10.92
CA TRP A 89 -9.96 -6.14 -10.57
C TRP A 89 -9.85 -6.77 -9.18
N LEU A 90 -10.45 -6.19 -8.14
CA LEU A 90 -10.39 -6.71 -6.76
C LEU A 90 -10.93 -8.14 -6.65
N THR A 91 -12.01 -8.44 -7.35
CA THR A 91 -12.73 -9.72 -7.27
C THR A 91 -12.33 -10.72 -8.33
N ARG A 92 -11.44 -10.37 -9.27
CA ARG A 92 -11.12 -11.20 -10.44
C ARG A 92 -12.35 -11.48 -11.31
N GLY A 93 -13.27 -10.52 -11.38
CA GLY A 93 -14.49 -10.59 -12.17
C GLY A 93 -15.68 -11.27 -11.51
N TYR A 94 -15.55 -11.73 -10.25
CA TYR A 94 -16.71 -12.18 -9.48
C TYR A 94 -17.56 -11.01 -8.99
N GLU A 95 -18.85 -11.23 -8.84
CA GLU A 95 -19.73 -10.27 -8.17
C GLU A 95 -19.35 -10.12 -6.69
N ALA A 96 -19.40 -8.90 -6.18
CA ALA A 96 -19.17 -8.64 -4.77
C ALA A 96 -19.95 -7.41 -4.28
N GLU A 97 -20.30 -7.43 -3.01
CA GLU A 97 -20.91 -6.31 -2.31
C GLU A 97 -19.84 -5.46 -1.61
N PHE A 98 -19.95 -4.13 -1.73
CA PHE A 98 -19.14 -3.21 -0.95
C PHE A 98 -19.68 -3.11 0.48
N VAL A 99 -18.82 -3.38 1.47
CA VAL A 99 -19.17 -3.34 2.89
C VAL A 99 -18.27 -2.33 3.61
N SER A 100 -18.89 -1.31 4.21
CA SER A 100 -18.18 -0.36 5.07
C SER A 100 -17.75 -1.05 6.37
N ILE A 101 -16.47 -0.89 6.73
CA ILE A 101 -15.91 -1.37 8.01
C ILE A 101 -15.43 -0.23 8.91
N ASN A 102 -15.84 1.00 8.64
CA ASN A 102 -15.44 2.18 9.42
C ASN A 102 -15.88 2.08 10.89
N ASP A 103 -17.08 1.56 11.14
CA ASP A 103 -17.67 1.41 12.49
C ASP A 103 -17.57 -0.03 13.05
N ALA A 104 -16.93 -0.94 12.32
CA ALA A 104 -16.77 -2.33 12.74
C ALA A 104 -15.64 -2.49 13.77
N ASP A 105 -15.89 -3.21 14.86
CA ASP A 105 -14.87 -3.54 15.87
C ASP A 105 -14.18 -4.89 15.62
N THR A 106 -14.81 -5.75 14.81
CA THR A 106 -14.32 -7.08 14.40
C THR A 106 -14.82 -7.39 12.97
N MET A 107 -14.16 -8.33 12.30
CA MET A 107 -14.56 -8.88 11.00
C MET A 107 -14.89 -10.38 11.06
N SER A 108 -15.02 -10.96 12.26
CA SER A 108 -15.27 -12.40 12.45
C SER A 108 -16.53 -12.91 11.73
N ASP A 109 -17.53 -12.06 11.50
CA ASP A 109 -18.80 -12.42 10.83
C ASP A 109 -18.83 -12.08 9.33
N ILE A 110 -17.71 -11.63 8.75
CA ILE A 110 -17.63 -11.24 7.34
C ILE A 110 -17.02 -12.37 6.52
N GLU A 111 -17.79 -12.87 5.55
CA GLU A 111 -17.28 -13.84 4.57
C GLU A 111 -16.26 -13.21 3.62
N THR A 112 -15.14 -13.92 3.40
CA THR A 112 -14.09 -13.50 2.47
C THR A 112 -14.56 -13.42 1.02
N HIS A 113 -15.49 -14.29 0.62
CA HIS A 113 -15.98 -14.38 -0.76
C HIS A 113 -17.17 -13.45 -1.00
N GLY A 114 -17.22 -12.81 -2.17
CA GLY A 114 -18.34 -11.97 -2.56
C GLY A 114 -18.44 -10.64 -1.79
N LYS A 115 -17.38 -10.25 -1.08
CA LYS A 115 -17.32 -8.98 -0.33
C LYS A 115 -16.08 -8.18 -0.73
N ILE A 116 -16.26 -6.87 -0.87
CA ILE A 116 -15.16 -5.90 -0.88
C ILE A 116 -15.32 -5.03 0.36
N LEU A 117 -14.33 -5.07 1.24
CA LEU A 117 -14.32 -4.21 2.41
C LEU A 117 -13.87 -2.79 2.03
N VAL A 118 -14.50 -1.80 2.63
CA VAL A 118 -14.21 -0.38 2.40
C VAL A 118 -13.87 0.28 3.74
N TRP A 119 -12.65 0.82 3.85
CA TRP A 119 -12.13 1.43 5.07
C TRP A 119 -11.49 2.81 4.82
N ASP A 120 -11.95 3.84 5.51
CA ASP A 120 -11.42 5.21 5.38
C ASP A 120 -10.15 5.50 6.21
N GLY A 121 -9.63 4.49 6.90
CA GLY A 121 -8.39 4.56 7.67
C GLY A 121 -8.37 5.54 8.84
N HIS A 122 -9.47 6.25 9.12
CA HIS A 122 -9.46 7.39 10.05
C HIS A 122 -9.63 6.94 11.51
N CYS A 123 -10.44 5.92 11.75
CA CYS A 123 -10.68 5.40 13.10
C CYS A 123 -9.54 4.49 13.55
N THR A 124 -9.01 4.73 14.75
CA THR A 124 -8.11 3.79 15.43
C THR A 124 -8.82 2.45 15.59
N LYS A 125 -8.22 1.38 15.05
CA LYS A 125 -8.70 0.02 15.19
C LYS A 125 -7.82 -0.74 16.17
N SER A 126 -8.40 -1.74 16.84
CA SER A 126 -7.66 -2.62 17.75
C SER A 126 -6.70 -3.52 16.96
N ASP A 127 -5.63 -4.02 17.59
CA ASP A 127 -4.72 -4.96 16.92
C ASP A 127 -5.45 -6.26 16.51
N ILE A 128 -6.52 -6.65 17.23
CA ILE A 128 -7.38 -7.78 16.85
C ILE A 128 -8.04 -7.52 15.49
N PHE A 129 -8.69 -6.36 15.34
CA PHE A 129 -9.28 -5.96 14.06
C PHE A 129 -8.23 -5.95 12.96
N MET A 130 -7.05 -5.38 13.21
CA MET A 130 -6.00 -5.31 12.19
C MET A 130 -5.55 -6.71 11.74
N ASN A 131 -5.42 -7.67 12.67
CA ASN A 131 -5.08 -9.05 12.35
C ASN A 131 -6.18 -9.76 11.55
N GLU A 132 -7.44 -9.53 11.89
CA GLU A 132 -8.58 -10.04 11.13
C GLU A 132 -8.59 -9.46 9.71
N LEU A 133 -8.27 -8.17 9.53
CA LEU A 133 -8.26 -7.53 8.20
C LEU A 133 -7.15 -8.13 7.33
N CYS A 134 -5.97 -8.31 7.93
CA CYS A 134 -4.86 -8.99 7.28
C CYS A 134 -5.21 -10.42 6.89
N THR A 135 -5.94 -11.15 7.74
CA THR A 135 -6.39 -12.52 7.46
C THR A 135 -7.39 -12.55 6.31
N PHE A 136 -8.44 -11.72 6.37
CA PHE A 136 -9.42 -11.56 5.30
C PHE A 136 -8.75 -11.27 3.95
N LEU A 137 -7.80 -10.33 3.93
CA LEU A 137 -7.07 -9.99 2.73
C LEU A 137 -6.20 -11.19 2.28
N HIS A 138 -5.41 -11.78 3.17
CA HIS A 138 -4.55 -12.91 2.85
C HIS A 138 -5.30 -14.10 2.24
N GLU A 139 -6.53 -14.36 2.70
CA GLU A 139 -7.35 -15.49 2.26
C GLU A 139 -8.01 -15.27 0.88
N GLY A 140 -8.04 -14.04 0.36
CA GLY A 140 -8.62 -13.77 -0.96
C GLY A 140 -9.52 -12.55 -1.05
N GLY A 141 -9.76 -11.87 0.07
CA GLY A 141 -10.68 -10.74 0.15
C GLY A 141 -10.26 -9.56 -0.74
N GLY A 142 -11.25 -8.77 -1.15
CA GLY A 142 -11.05 -7.48 -1.80
C GLY A 142 -11.08 -6.36 -0.76
N LEU A 143 -10.11 -5.44 -0.79
CA LEU A 143 -10.08 -4.30 0.12
C LEU A 143 -9.89 -2.99 -0.64
N ILE A 144 -10.70 -2.00 -0.30
CA ILE A 144 -10.50 -0.60 -0.65
C ILE A 144 -10.22 0.13 0.64
N CYS A 145 -9.06 0.76 0.74
CA CYS A 145 -8.76 1.56 1.90
C CYS A 145 -8.05 2.86 1.53
N GLY A 146 -8.16 3.87 2.36
CA GLY A 146 -7.49 5.12 2.08
C GLY A 146 -7.73 6.16 3.14
N THR A 147 -6.72 6.97 3.41
CA THR A 147 -6.82 7.98 4.45
C THR A 147 -5.93 9.18 4.16
N THR A 148 -6.13 10.27 4.90
CA THR A 148 -5.39 11.54 4.73
C THR A 148 -4.33 11.65 5.82
N ALA A 149 -3.19 10.99 5.62
CA ALA A 149 -2.17 10.82 6.65
C ALA A 149 -1.54 12.12 7.16
N TRP A 150 -1.27 13.07 6.25
CA TRP A 150 -0.81 14.41 6.63
C TRP A 150 -1.84 15.14 7.53
N GLY A 151 -3.13 14.95 7.27
CA GLY A 151 -4.21 15.51 8.09
C GLY A 151 -4.33 14.82 9.45
N TRP A 152 -4.07 13.50 9.51
CA TRP A 152 -4.00 12.77 10.78
C TRP A 152 -2.85 13.30 11.66
N LEU A 153 -1.67 13.55 11.08
CA LEU A 153 -0.51 14.08 11.80
C LEU A 153 -0.79 15.47 12.40
N GLN A 154 -1.47 16.35 11.67
CA GLN A 154 -1.85 17.68 12.16
C GLN A 154 -2.70 17.61 13.44
N ASN A 155 -3.55 16.58 13.54
CA ASN A 155 -4.42 16.36 14.70
C ASN A 155 -3.80 15.45 15.77
N SER A 156 -2.60 14.92 15.52
CA SER A 156 -1.94 13.91 16.34
C SER A 156 -0.64 14.45 16.94
N SER A 157 -0.77 15.51 17.75
CA SER A 157 0.37 16.19 18.36
C SER A 157 1.35 15.23 19.04
N GLY A 158 2.62 15.31 18.65
CA GLY A 158 3.71 14.49 19.20
C GLY A 158 3.78 13.05 18.70
N LYS A 159 2.92 12.64 17.75
CA LYS A 159 2.97 11.30 17.13
C LYS A 159 3.72 11.32 15.80
N LEU A 160 4.25 10.15 15.44
CA LEU A 160 4.85 9.86 14.15
C LEU A 160 3.87 9.04 13.29
N LEU A 161 4.12 8.94 11.98
CA LEU A 161 3.35 8.02 11.12
C LEU A 161 3.44 6.56 11.59
N ALA A 162 4.54 6.17 12.22
CA ALA A 162 4.69 4.84 12.81
C ALA A 162 3.65 4.55 13.91
N ASP A 163 3.11 5.59 14.56
CA ASP A 163 2.04 5.48 15.56
C ASP A 163 0.65 5.41 14.92
N PHE A 164 0.53 5.61 13.61
CA PHE A 164 -0.73 5.61 12.89
C PHE A 164 -1.10 4.18 12.47
N PRO A 165 -2.19 3.57 12.98
CA PRO A 165 -2.53 2.19 12.64
C PRO A 165 -2.70 1.93 11.15
N PHE A 166 -3.26 2.89 10.40
CA PHE A 166 -3.39 2.78 8.95
C PHE A 166 -2.03 2.71 8.25
N ALA A 167 -1.06 3.54 8.67
CA ALA A 167 0.29 3.49 8.09
C ALA A 167 0.99 2.16 8.41
N ARG A 168 0.86 1.65 9.64
CA ARG A 168 1.39 0.32 10.01
C ARG A 168 0.79 -0.82 9.16
N PHE A 169 -0.51 -0.74 8.86
CA PHE A 169 -1.17 -1.69 7.96
C PHE A 169 -0.66 -1.59 6.53
N CYS A 170 -0.55 -0.38 6.01
CA CYS A 170 0.00 -0.16 4.67
C CYS A 170 1.42 -0.71 4.57
N ASP A 171 2.28 -0.46 5.58
CA ASP A 171 3.63 -1.01 5.65
C ASP A 171 3.61 -2.55 5.55
N TYR A 172 2.67 -3.21 6.24
CA TYR A 172 2.53 -4.66 6.24
C TYR A 172 2.12 -5.23 4.86
N ILE A 173 1.35 -4.48 4.07
CA ILE A 173 0.92 -4.88 2.71
C ILE A 173 1.82 -4.29 1.60
N GLY A 174 3.00 -3.78 1.96
CA GLY A 174 4.03 -3.34 1.01
C GLY A 174 3.84 -1.93 0.43
N VAL A 175 3.06 -1.08 1.10
CA VAL A 175 2.74 0.29 0.70
C VAL A 175 3.20 1.27 1.78
N LYS A 176 4.12 2.20 1.47
CA LYS A 176 4.43 3.28 2.40
C LYS A 176 3.42 4.39 2.28
N VAL A 177 2.97 4.92 3.41
CA VAL A 177 2.25 6.20 3.49
C VAL A 177 3.24 7.28 3.93
N THR A 178 3.21 8.45 3.30
CA THR A 178 4.07 9.59 3.64
C THR A 178 3.30 10.67 4.41
N ASP A 179 4.02 11.64 4.96
CA ASP A 179 3.45 12.84 5.60
C ASP A 179 3.27 14.02 4.63
N ASN A 180 3.73 13.84 3.38
CA ASN A 180 3.51 14.77 2.30
C ASN A 180 2.07 14.81 1.79
N TYR A 181 1.75 15.91 1.12
CA TYR A 181 0.56 16.09 0.31
C TYR A 181 0.96 16.27 -1.16
N SER A 182 0.11 15.81 -2.06
CA SER A 182 0.34 15.85 -3.51
C SER A 182 -0.28 17.10 -4.12
N SER A 183 0.47 17.76 -5.02
CA SER A 183 -0.12 18.69 -5.98
C SER A 183 -0.85 17.88 -7.07
N CYS A 184 -2.14 18.14 -7.19
CA CYS A 184 -3.01 17.42 -8.10
C CYS A 184 -3.99 18.38 -8.76
N SER A 185 -4.04 18.31 -10.08
CA SER A 185 -5.10 18.89 -10.90
C SER A 185 -6.48 18.31 -10.51
N ASP A 186 -7.55 19.01 -10.88
CA ASP A 186 -8.92 18.52 -10.75
C ASP A 186 -9.65 18.69 -12.09
N PRO A 187 -10.02 17.59 -12.78
CA PRO A 187 -9.82 16.18 -12.40
C PRO A 187 -8.34 15.75 -12.45
N ILE A 188 -8.04 14.60 -11.84
CA ILE A 188 -6.72 13.97 -11.91
C ILE A 188 -6.69 13.07 -13.14
N GLU A 189 -5.87 13.44 -14.12
CA GLU A 189 -5.71 12.71 -15.38
C GLU A 189 -4.87 11.44 -15.20
N PHE A 190 -5.34 10.34 -15.77
CA PHE A 190 -4.59 9.10 -15.90
C PHE A 190 -3.48 9.28 -16.92
N ARG A 191 -2.25 9.05 -16.46
CA ARG A 191 -1.03 9.29 -17.24
C ARG A 191 -0.14 8.06 -17.15
N GLU A 192 -0.14 7.25 -18.21
CA GLU A 192 0.64 6.01 -18.27
C GLU A 192 2.15 6.25 -18.19
N ASP A 193 2.62 7.33 -18.80
CA ASP A 193 4.00 7.78 -18.66
C ASP A 193 4.35 8.05 -17.19
N LEU A 194 3.36 8.48 -16.41
CA LEU A 194 3.48 8.66 -14.98
C LEU A 194 3.18 7.41 -14.14
N ILE A 195 3.26 6.18 -14.64
CA ILE A 195 3.14 4.99 -13.75
C ILE A 195 4.10 3.86 -14.11
N LYS A 196 4.70 3.94 -15.30
CA LYS A 196 5.44 2.84 -15.94
C LYS A 196 6.62 2.26 -15.13
N PHE A 197 7.22 3.02 -14.21
CA PHE A 197 8.42 2.59 -13.45
C PHE A 197 8.44 3.06 -11.99
N LYS A 198 7.32 2.98 -11.26
CA LYS A 198 7.20 3.74 -9.99
C LYS A 198 7.17 2.92 -8.71
N ASN A 199 7.44 1.64 -8.84
CA ASN A 199 7.66 0.75 -7.71
C ASN A 199 9.14 0.71 -7.36
N VAL A 200 9.48 0.97 -6.09
CA VAL A 200 10.85 0.92 -5.59
C VAL A 200 11.56 -0.40 -5.95
N TYR A 201 10.88 -1.53 -5.84
CA TYR A 201 11.41 -2.85 -6.22
C TYR A 201 11.86 -2.90 -7.69
N HIS A 202 10.98 -2.50 -8.61
CA HIS A 202 11.28 -2.53 -10.05
C HIS A 202 12.33 -1.49 -10.43
N VAL A 203 12.28 -0.32 -9.80
CA VAL A 203 13.27 0.73 -10.01
C VAL A 203 14.67 0.27 -9.58
N VAL A 204 14.80 -0.35 -8.39
CA VAL A 204 16.08 -0.91 -7.94
C VAL A 204 16.57 -2.00 -8.91
N ARG A 205 15.67 -2.89 -9.34
CA ARG A 205 16.00 -3.95 -10.30
C ARG A 205 16.47 -3.37 -11.64
N ASP A 206 15.83 -2.32 -12.14
CA ASP A 206 16.21 -1.66 -13.39
C ASP A 206 17.54 -0.92 -13.26
N LEU A 207 17.77 -0.23 -12.14
CA LEU A 207 19.06 0.44 -11.86
C LEU A 207 20.22 -0.55 -11.79
N ALA A 208 19.98 -1.80 -11.36
CA ALA A 208 21.01 -2.84 -11.39
C ALA A 208 21.50 -3.14 -12.82
N HIS A 209 20.66 -2.92 -13.83
CA HIS A 209 21.00 -3.13 -15.25
C HIS A 209 21.33 -1.82 -15.98
N ASN A 210 20.79 -0.69 -15.52
CA ASN A 210 20.99 0.64 -16.08
C ASN A 210 21.19 1.70 -14.96
N PRO A 211 22.39 1.75 -14.36
CA PRO A 211 22.64 2.53 -13.14
C PRO A 211 22.60 4.05 -13.34
N ASN A 212 22.61 4.53 -14.58
CA ASN A 212 22.64 5.96 -14.91
C ASN A 212 21.26 6.52 -15.31
N ASN A 213 20.17 5.75 -15.13
CA ASN A 213 18.83 6.25 -15.43
C ASN A 213 18.42 7.32 -14.40
N VAL A 214 18.47 8.60 -14.81
CA VAL A 214 18.22 9.77 -13.95
C VAL A 214 16.81 9.77 -13.35
N GLU A 215 15.80 9.32 -14.09
CA GLU A 215 14.42 9.24 -13.59
C GLU A 215 14.30 8.21 -12.47
N ASN A 216 14.84 7.01 -12.69
CA ASN A 216 14.87 5.94 -11.69
C ASN A 216 15.67 6.35 -10.44
N LEU A 217 16.80 7.05 -10.62
CA LEU A 217 17.58 7.60 -9.52
C LEU A 217 16.80 8.65 -8.72
N ALA A 218 15.99 9.50 -9.37
CA ALA A 218 15.14 10.47 -8.68
C ALA A 218 14.04 9.79 -7.86
N ILE A 219 13.43 8.73 -8.39
CA ILE A 219 12.41 7.94 -7.68
C ILE A 219 13.01 7.27 -6.44
N ILE A 220 14.16 6.60 -6.56
CA ILE A 220 14.83 6.00 -5.39
C ILE A 220 15.29 7.08 -4.43
N GLY A 221 15.86 8.17 -4.91
CA GLY A 221 16.29 9.29 -4.06
C GLY A 221 15.12 9.85 -3.25
N SER A 222 13.96 10.03 -3.88
CA SER A 222 12.73 10.42 -3.20
C SER A 222 12.31 9.36 -2.18
N ALA A 223 12.19 8.09 -2.56
CA ALA A 223 11.79 7.03 -1.64
C ALA A 223 12.74 6.88 -0.44
N VAL A 224 14.06 6.96 -0.65
CA VAL A 224 15.07 6.93 0.40
C VAL A 224 14.97 8.15 1.30
N LYS A 225 14.72 9.34 0.75
CA LYS A 225 14.50 10.55 1.53
C LYS A 225 13.26 10.40 2.42
N GLU A 226 12.14 10.00 1.84
CA GLU A 226 10.87 9.81 2.55
C GLU A 226 11.00 8.73 3.65
N LEU A 227 11.66 7.61 3.37
CA LEU A 227 11.94 6.59 4.38
C LEU A 227 12.94 7.08 5.43
N GLY A 228 13.96 7.85 5.03
CA GLY A 228 14.96 8.43 5.91
C GLY A 228 14.38 9.42 6.92
N ASP A 229 13.43 10.25 6.48
CA ASP A 229 12.73 11.21 7.35
C ASP A 229 11.86 10.51 8.42
N THR A 230 11.50 9.23 8.19
CA THR A 230 10.84 8.41 9.22
C THR A 230 11.81 7.77 10.23
N LEU A 231 13.12 7.81 9.99
CA LEU A 231 14.14 7.18 10.84
C LEU A 231 14.81 8.24 11.72
N PRO A 232 14.78 8.10 13.06
CA PRO A 232 15.33 9.11 13.95
C PRO A 232 16.86 9.15 13.87
N GLY A 233 17.40 10.13 13.15
CA GLY A 233 18.80 10.54 13.23
C GLY A 233 19.84 9.50 12.84
N VAL A 234 19.48 8.50 12.03
CA VAL A 234 20.42 7.47 11.56
C VAL A 234 21.16 7.98 10.31
N PRO A 235 22.50 8.09 10.34
CA PRO A 235 23.27 8.48 9.17
C PRO A 235 23.06 7.53 7.99
N ILE A 236 23.05 8.05 6.76
CA ILE A 236 22.81 7.24 5.56
C ILE A 236 23.85 6.12 5.39
N GLU A 237 25.10 6.35 5.83
CA GLU A 237 26.17 5.34 5.85
C GLU A 237 25.80 4.17 6.78
N THR A 238 25.20 4.47 7.93
CA THR A 238 24.70 3.46 8.86
C THR A 238 23.56 2.66 8.24
N LEU A 239 22.66 3.32 7.49
CA LEU A 239 21.59 2.64 6.75
C LEU A 239 22.15 1.73 5.65
N GLN A 240 23.13 2.21 4.88
CA GLN A 240 23.83 1.40 3.88
C GLN A 240 24.44 0.15 4.52
N ASN A 241 25.11 0.30 5.66
CA ASN A 241 25.70 -0.82 6.39
C ASN A 241 24.63 -1.82 6.91
N ILE A 242 23.50 -1.32 7.43
CA ILE A 242 22.39 -2.16 7.89
C ILE A 242 21.79 -2.95 6.71
N VAL A 243 21.51 -2.30 5.59
CA VAL A 243 20.95 -2.95 4.39
C VAL A 243 21.90 -4.02 3.85
N MET A 244 23.20 -3.71 3.77
CA MET A 244 24.22 -4.67 3.32
C MET A 244 24.36 -5.87 4.28
N SER A 245 24.17 -5.65 5.59
CA SER A 245 24.25 -6.71 6.60
C SER A 245 22.99 -7.58 6.65
N ALA A 246 21.80 -7.00 6.45
CA ALA A 246 20.52 -7.72 6.41
C ALA A 246 20.38 -8.63 5.18
N SER A 247 21.17 -8.37 4.14
CA SER A 247 21.21 -9.16 2.90
C SER A 247 22.09 -10.41 3.01
N GLN A 248 22.80 -10.60 4.13
CA GLN A 248 23.60 -11.80 4.39
C GLN A 248 22.75 -12.83 5.13
N GLU A 249 22.74 -14.08 4.68
CA GLU A 249 22.21 -15.19 5.47
C GLU A 249 22.95 -15.22 6.81
N ILE A 250 22.21 -15.12 7.92
CA ILE A 250 22.78 -15.28 9.26
C ILE A 250 23.10 -16.77 9.43
N ILE A 251 24.34 -17.14 9.10
CA ILE A 251 24.88 -18.47 9.40
C ILE A 251 25.27 -18.47 10.88
N PRO A 252 24.66 -19.32 11.73
CA PRO A 252 25.02 -19.40 13.13
C PRO A 252 26.50 -19.71 13.29
N ASN A 253 27.17 -18.92 14.13
CA ASN A 253 28.56 -19.14 14.49
C ASN A 253 28.77 -18.76 15.97
N ASP A 254 29.99 -18.94 16.48
CA ASP A 254 30.31 -18.67 17.88
C ASP A 254 30.05 -17.21 18.31
N SER A 255 29.96 -16.29 17.35
CA SER A 255 29.63 -14.87 17.56
C SER A 255 28.13 -14.56 17.50
N CYS A 256 27.32 -15.47 16.92
CA CYS A 256 25.87 -15.35 16.78
C CYS A 256 25.17 -16.71 17.02
N PRO A 257 25.18 -17.24 18.26
CA PRO A 257 24.59 -18.55 18.56
C PRO A 257 23.05 -18.48 18.60
N ILE A 258 22.39 -19.49 18.04
CA ILE A 258 20.94 -19.69 18.21
C ILE A 258 20.69 -20.02 19.69
N LYS A 259 19.94 -19.18 20.40
CA LYS A 259 19.42 -19.55 21.73
C LYS A 259 18.24 -20.50 21.53
N ASP A 260 18.46 -21.79 21.77
CA ASP A 260 17.42 -22.82 21.71
C ASP A 260 16.18 -22.41 22.53
N LYS A 261 15.05 -22.21 21.84
CA LYS A 261 13.73 -22.26 22.47
C LYS A 261 13.53 -23.69 22.96
N LYS A 262 13.42 -23.86 24.28
CA LYS A 262 13.05 -25.15 24.91
C LYS A 262 11.78 -25.71 24.27
N CYS A 263 11.95 -26.70 23.39
CA CYS A 263 10.92 -27.68 23.09
C CYS A 263 10.88 -28.67 24.26
N ARG A 264 9.82 -28.61 25.08
CA ARG A 264 9.39 -29.73 25.91
C ARG A 264 7.89 -29.88 25.76
N GLU A 265 7.50 -30.55 24.69
CA GLU A 265 6.32 -31.40 24.73
C GLU A 265 6.74 -32.84 24.98
N GLN A 266 5.78 -33.58 25.51
CA GLN A 266 5.85 -34.85 26.20
C GLN A 266 6.20 -36.00 25.27
N SER A 267 6.88 -37.01 25.82
CA SER A 267 6.71 -38.39 25.37
C SER A 267 6.91 -39.35 26.54
N SER A 268 5.83 -40.05 26.82
CA SER A 268 5.59 -41.22 27.65
C SER A 268 6.77 -42.19 27.87
N GLY A 269 6.86 -42.66 29.11
CA GLY A 269 7.71 -43.74 29.60
C GLY A 269 7.53 -43.88 31.10
#